data_AF-A0A9D7NTT6-F1
#
_entry.id   AF-A0A9D7NTT6-F1
#
_cell.length_a   1.000
_cell.length_b   1.000
_cell.length_c   1.000
_cell.angle_alpha   90.00
_cell.angle_beta   90.00
_cell.angle_gamma   90.00
#
_symmetry.space_group_name_H-M   'P 1'
#
loop_
_entity.id
_entity.type
_entity.pdbx_description
1 polymer ?
#
loop_
_entity_poly.entity_id
_entity_poly.type
_entity_poly.pdbx_seq_one_letter_code
_entity_poly.pdbx_strand_id
1 'polypeptide(L)' 'MGDQRVFTLIGYDDFSRALYHSQKTGAVYVEVDGELFSRTPDYEEPCTSIGRLTDVTISTAAGAA' A
#
# COMPACT_ATOMS: atom_id res chain seq x y z
N MET A 1 -2.50 -0.53 -22.75
CA MET A 1 -2.93 -1.32 -21.58
C MET A 1 -2.04 -0.91 -20.42
N GLY A 2 -2.35 0.22 -19.78
CA GLY A 2 -1.62 0.66 -18.59
C GLY A 2 -2.21 -0.10 -17.42
N ASP A 3 -1.41 -0.96 -16.83
CA ASP A 3 -1.78 -1.76 -15.67
C ASP A 3 -1.88 -0.81 -14.47
N GLN A 4 -3.04 -0.16 -14.32
CA GLN A 4 -3.24 0.87 -13.31
C GLN A 4 -3.14 0.20 -11.95
N ARG A 5 -2.03 0.41 -11.25
CA ARG A 5 -1.79 -0.12 -9.92
C ARG A 5 -2.68 0.66 -8.95
N VAL A 6 -3.90 0.15 -8.76
CA VAL A 6 -4.88 0.73 -7.84
C VAL A 6 -4.68 0.12 -6.47
N PHE A 7 -4.40 0.98 -5.50
CA PHE A 7 -4.25 0.62 -4.10
C PHE A 7 -5.33 1.29 -3.27
N THR A 8 -5.78 0.61 -2.23
CA THR A 8 -6.77 1.14 -1.29
C THR A 8 -6.14 1.33 0.06
N LEU A 9 -6.21 2.53 0.63
CA LEU A 9 -5.81 2.76 2.02
C LEU A 9 -6.75 1.94 2.92
N ILE A 10 -6.18 1.00 3.68
CA ILE A 10 -6.93 0.11 4.58
C ILE A 10 -6.69 0.42 6.06
N GLY A 11 -5.72 1.26 6.39
CA GLY A 11 -5.42 1.66 7.76
C GLY A 11 -3.97 2.06 7.94
N TYR A 12 -3.51 1.99 9.18
CA TYR A 12 -2.14 2.29 9.58
C TYR A 12 -1.60 1.16 10.46
N ASP A 13 -0.29 0.94 10.43
CA ASP A 13 0.36 0.00 11.36
C ASP A 13 0.73 0.69 12.70
N ASP A 14 1.35 -0.06 13.62
CA ASP A 14 1.75 0.43 14.96
C ASP A 14 2.75 1.61 14.86
N PHE A 15 3.59 1.61 13.82
CA PHE A 15 4.52 2.71 13.52
C PHE A 15 3.84 3.90 12.80
N SER A 16 2.50 3.95 12.76
CA SER A 16 1.70 4.98 12.09
C SER A 16 1.98 5.08 10.58
N ARG A 17 2.45 4.02 9.92
CA ARG A 17 2.67 4.00 8.47
C ARG A 17 1.42 3.54 7.76
N ALA A 18 1.11 4.19 6.63
CA ALA A 18 -0.10 3.88 5.88
C ALA A 18 -0.02 2.49 5.23
N LEU A 19 -1.10 1.73 5.35
CA LEU A 19 -1.25 0.39 4.79
C LEU A 19 -2.20 0.41 3.60
N TYR A 20 -1.77 -0.22 2.53
CA TYR A 20 -2.42 -0.20 1.24
C TYR A 20 -2.72 -1.61 0.75
N HIS A 21 -3.95 -1.86 0.33
CA HIS A 21 -4.36 -3.11 -0.27
C HIS A 21 -4.40 -2.99 -1.79
N SER A 22 -3.67 -3.84 -2.52
CA SER A 22 -3.70 -3.89 -3.97
C SER A 22 -4.96 -4.57 -4.46
N GLN A 23 -5.76 -3.87 -5.26
CA GLN A 23 -6.98 -4.44 -5.85
C GLN A 23 -6.69 -5.49 -6.92
N LYS A 24 -5.48 -5.48 -7.49
CA LYS A 24 -5.07 -6.43 -8.52
C LYS A 24 -4.62 -7.76 -7.94
N THR A 25 -3.80 -7.71 -6.90
CA THR A 25 -3.11 -8.90 -6.36
C THR A 25 -3.68 -9.37 -5.02
N GLY A 26 -4.48 -8.55 -4.34
CA GLY A 26 -4.96 -8.81 -2.98
C GLY A 26 -3.87 -8.69 -1.91
N ALA A 27 -2.66 -8.27 -2.28
CA ALA A 27 -1.54 -8.13 -1.35
C ALA A 27 -1.61 -6.80 -0.59
N VAL A 28 -1.04 -6.79 0.62
CA VAL A 28 -0.91 -5.60 1.47
C VAL A 28 0.50 -5.02 1.34
N TYR A 29 0.54 -3.70 1.26
CA TYR A 29 1.73 -2.89 1.10
C TYR A 29 1.75 -1.85 2.22
N VAL A 30 2.94 -1.40 2.59
CA VAL A 30 3.17 -0.34 3.57
C VAL A 30 3.88 0.80 2.89
N GLU A 31 3.47 2.03 3.17
CA GLU A 31 4.16 3.22 2.70
C GLU A 31 5.24 3.64 3.69
N VAL A 32 6.44 3.85 3.18
CA VAL A 32 7.60 4.33 3.94
C VAL A 32 8.23 5.44 3.10
N ASP A 33 8.29 6.66 3.65
CA ASP A 33 8.88 7.83 2.98
C ASP A 33 8.32 8.11 1.57
N GLY A 34 7.02 7.89 1.37
CA GLY A 34 6.32 8.11 0.10
C GLY A 34 6.52 6.99 -0.94
N GLU A 35 7.08 5.85 -0.53
CA GLU A 35 7.30 4.68 -1.37
C GLU A 35 6.58 3.45 -0.83
N LEU A 36 6.00 2.64 -1.72
CA LEU A 36 5.25 1.44 -1.35
C LEU A 36 6.16 0.22 -1.28
N PHE A 37 6.11 -0.49 -0.16
CA PHE A 37 6.82 -1.73 0.06
C PHE A 37 5.87 -2.89 0.29
N SER A 38 6.17 -4.07 -0.26
CA SER A 38 5.40 -5.28 0.02
C SER A 38 5.58 -5.70 1.46
N ARG A 39 4.48 -5.95 2.18
CA ARG A 39 4.50 -6.50 3.53
C ARG A 39 4.39 -8.01 3.47
N THR A 40 5.32 -8.73 4.09
CA THR A 40 5.18 -10.17 4.33
C THR A 40 4.37 -10.42 5.61
N PRO A 41 3.59 -11.50 5.69
CA PRO A 41 2.75 -11.83 6.86
C PRO A 41 3.57 -12.06 8.15
N ASP A 42 4.87 -12.31 8.03
CA ASP A 42 5.78 -12.55 9.16
C ASP A 42 6.37 -11.25 9.78
N TYR A 43 5.89 -10.08 9.34
CA TYR A 43 5.99 -8.82 10.09
C TYR A 43 7.39 -8.28 10.45
N GLU A 44 8.48 -8.78 9.87
CA GLU A 44 9.81 -8.27 10.25
C GLU A 44 10.28 -7.08 9.41
N GLU A 45 10.17 -7.06 8.07
CA GLU A 45 10.72 -5.95 7.28
C GLU A 45 10.00 -5.73 5.93
N PRO A 46 9.93 -4.49 5.41
CA PRO A 46 9.51 -4.24 4.03
C PRO A 46 10.52 -4.87 3.06
N CYS A 47 10.12 -5.96 2.38
CA CYS A 47 11.07 -6.74 1.57
C CYS A 47 11.37 -6.13 0.20
N THR A 48 10.37 -5.54 -0.47
CA THR A 48 10.48 -5.14 -1.89
C THR A 48 9.77 -3.81 -2.14
N SER A 49 10.51 -2.82 -2.64
CA SER A 49 9.94 -1.59 -3.16
C SER A 49 9.19 -1.85 -4.47
N ILE A 50 7.95 -1.40 -4.51
CA ILE A 50 7.04 -1.55 -5.67
C ILE A 50 7.04 -0.28 -6.51
N GLY A 51 7.39 0.86 -5.90
CA GLY A 51 7.42 2.17 -6.53
C GLY A 51 6.80 3.25 -5.65
N ARG A 52 6.91 4.50 -6.12
CA ARG A 52 6.44 5.67 -5.39
C ARG A 52 4.92 5.74 -5.35
N LEU A 53 4.40 6.26 -4.24
CA LEU A 53 2.96 6.49 -4.07
C LEU A 53 2.40 7.43 -5.15
N THR A 54 3.23 8.35 -5.66
CA THR A 54 2.86 9.30 -6.73
C THR A 54 2.69 8.65 -8.10
N ASP A 55 3.25 7.45 -8.31
CA ASP A 55 3.18 6.71 -9.58
C ASP A 55 1.95 5.77 -9.64
N VAL A 56 1.26 5.61 -8.51
CA VAL A 56 0.15 4.68 -8.35
C VAL A 56 -1.15 5.42 -8.05
N THR A 57 -2.28 4.77 -8.33
CA THR A 57 -3.59 5.35 -8.01
C THR A 57 -4.02 4.90 -6.61
N ILE A 58 -4.18 5.85 -5.70
CA ILE A 58 -4.72 5.56 -4.36
C ILE A 58 -6.21 5.86 -4.34
N SER A 59 -7.01 4.80 -4.18
CA SER A 59 -8.44 4.87 -3.90
C SER A 59 -8.63 4.88 -2.39
N THR A 60 -8.97 6.01 -1.80
CA THR A 60 -9.45 6.02 -0.41
C THR A 60 -10.77 5.26 -0.36
N ALA A 61 -10.89 4.24 0.48
CA ALA A 61 -12.20 3.71 0.84
C ALA A 61 -12.94 4.84 1.56
N ALA A 62 -13.82 5.54 0.84
CA ALA A 62 -14.68 6.56 1.42
C ALA A 62 -15.59 5.87 2.44
N GLY A 63 -15.18 5.90 3.71
CA GLY A 63 -15.80 5.12 4.78
C GLY A 63 -15.26 5.45 6.15
N ALA A 64 -15.09 6.74 6.45
CA ALA A 64 -14.99 7.24 7.81
C ALA A 64 -15.54 8.67 7.81
N ALA A 65 -16.87 8.77 7.83
CA ALA A 65 -17.59 9.98 8.25
C ALA A 65 -17.84 9.89 9.75
#